data_AF-A0AAC8Q917-F1
#
_entry.id   AF-A0AAC8Q917-F1
#
_cell.length_a   1.000
_cell.length_b   1.000
_cell.length_c   1.000
_cell.angle_alpha   90.00
_cell.angle_beta   90.00
_cell.angle_gamma   90.00
#
_symmetry.space_group_name_H-M   'P 1'
#
loop_
_entity.id
_entity.type
_entity.pdbx_description
1 polymer ?
#
loop_
_entity_poly.entity_id
_entity_poly.type
_entity_poly.pdbx_seq_one_letter_code
_entity_poly.pdbx_strand_id
1 'polypeptide(L)'
;MFSVLLTVTRDADRASYSILDSYNLIRSHVPSGIYPFGKTPGGEYLCFDYRDSAQQPRIVLVTVEMSVLPVANSFQELLEGLHDD
;
A
#
# COMPACT_ATOMS: atom_id res chain seq x y z
N MET A 1 6.66 -3.03 -10.62
CA MET A 1 7.35 -3.79 -9.54
C MET A 1 7.47 -2.94 -8.27
N PHE A 2 6.98 -3.41 -7.11
CA PHE A 2 7.19 -2.74 -5.81
C PHE A 2 8.57 -3.07 -5.24
N SER A 3 9.16 -2.18 -4.45
CA SER A 3 10.53 -2.34 -3.97
C SER A 3 10.61 -3.01 -2.60
N VAL A 4 9.67 -2.71 -1.71
CA VAL A 4 9.74 -3.16 -0.31
C VAL A 4 8.34 -3.43 0.25
N LEU A 5 8.24 -4.52 1.03
CA LEU A 5 7.14 -4.74 1.97
C LEU A 5 7.38 -3.95 3.25
N LEU A 6 6.37 -3.19 3.66
CA LEU A 6 6.44 -2.43 4.90
C LEU A 6 6.43 -3.38 6.11
N THR A 7 7.05 -2.95 7.20
CA THR A 7 7.26 -3.75 8.40
C THR A 7 6.63 -3.08 9.63
N VAL A 8 6.34 -3.87 10.65
CA VAL A 8 5.81 -3.39 11.95
C VAL A 8 6.97 -2.93 12.88
N THR A 9 8.20 -2.80 12.36
CA THR A 9 9.36 -2.47 13.18
C THR A 9 9.23 -1.08 13.81
N ARG A 10 9.74 -0.95 15.04
CA ARG A 10 9.86 0.32 15.76
C ARG A 10 11.29 0.83 15.83
N ASP A 11 12.19 0.17 15.10
CA ASP A 11 13.58 0.56 14.97
C ASP A 11 13.68 1.89 14.20
N ALA A 12 14.27 2.90 14.84
CA ALA A 12 14.40 4.24 14.28
C ALA A 12 15.20 4.24 12.97
N ASP A 13 16.17 3.33 12.82
CA ASP A 13 16.99 3.21 11.62
C ASP A 13 16.20 2.61 10.43
N ARG A 14 15.00 2.08 10.69
CA ARG A 14 14.10 1.49 9.70
C ARG A 14 12.76 2.20 9.61
N ALA A 15 12.65 3.40 10.15
CA ALA A 15 11.41 4.18 10.16
C ALA A 15 10.81 4.39 8.75
N SER A 16 11.66 4.51 7.72
CA SER A 16 11.21 4.63 6.31
C SER A 16 10.43 3.41 5.78
N TYR A 17 10.50 2.27 6.48
CA TYR A 17 9.80 1.02 6.16
C TYR A 17 8.70 0.70 7.16
N SER A 18 8.38 1.61 8.08
CA SER A 18 7.33 1.42 9.08
C SER A 18 5.94 1.52 8.43
N ILE A 19 5.10 0.49 8.64
CA ILE A 19 3.68 0.52 8.27
C ILE A 19 2.98 1.68 8.97
N LEU A 20 3.29 1.91 10.24
CA LEU A 20 2.63 2.92 11.06
C LEU A 20 2.95 4.33 10.56
N ASP A 21 4.21 4.60 10.23
CA ASP A 21 4.63 5.92 9.77
C ASP A 21 4.09 6.18 8.35
N SER A 22 4.14 5.17 7.49
CA SER A 22 3.54 5.22 6.15
C SER A 22 2.02 5.49 6.22
N TYR A 23 1.31 4.79 7.12
CA TYR A 23 -0.11 5.01 7.33
C TYR A 23 -0.40 6.43 7.85
N ASN A 24 0.37 6.89 8.85
CA ASN A 24 0.22 8.23 9.42
C ASN A 24 0.43 9.34 8.37
N LEU A 25 1.32 9.12 7.40
CA LEU A 25 1.58 10.06 6.31
C LEU A 25 0.36 10.20 5.37
N ILE A 26 -0.28 9.09 5.00
CA ILE A 26 -1.32 9.10 3.97
C ILE A 26 -2.74 9.25 4.54
N ARG A 27 -3.00 8.83 5.79
CA ARG A 27 -4.37 8.67 6.35
C ARG A 27 -5.24 9.94 6.35
N SER A 28 -4.65 11.14 6.35
CA SER A 28 -5.40 12.40 6.29
C SER A 28 -5.77 12.81 4.87
N HIS A 29 -5.19 12.17 3.85
CA HIS A 29 -5.34 12.51 2.45
C HIS A 29 -6.13 11.46 1.66
N VAL A 30 -6.31 10.26 2.24
CA VAL A 30 -7.07 9.17 1.61
C VAL A 30 -8.31 8.83 2.44
N PRO A 31 -9.37 8.29 1.82
CA PRO A 31 -10.52 7.77 2.54
C PRO A 31 -10.15 6.72 3.59
N SER A 32 -10.90 6.68 4.69
CA SER A 32 -10.75 5.64 5.72
C SER A 32 -10.92 4.24 5.12
N GLY A 33 -10.16 3.26 5.63
CA GLY A 33 -10.16 1.88 5.12
C GLY A 33 -9.05 1.56 4.13
N ILE A 34 -8.15 2.51 3.85
CA ILE A 34 -6.97 2.31 3.00
C ILE A 34 -5.72 2.15 3.88
N TYR A 35 -5.00 1.04 3.74
CA TYR A 35 -3.83 0.71 4.56
C TYR A 35 -2.64 0.29 3.71
N PRO A 36 -1.46 0.90 3.88
CA PRO A 36 -0.29 0.59 3.09
C PRO A 36 0.34 -0.74 3.52
N PHE A 37 0.80 -1.52 2.55
CA PHE A 37 1.57 -2.76 2.78
C PHE A 37 2.88 -2.81 2.01
N GLY A 38 3.01 -1.99 0.96
CA GLY A 38 4.21 -1.94 0.14
C GLY A 38 4.52 -0.52 -0.32
N LYS A 39 5.78 -0.32 -0.72
CA LYS A 39 6.25 0.93 -1.31
C LYS A 39 6.92 0.63 -2.65
N THR A 40 6.72 1.51 -3.61
CA THR A 40 7.39 1.48 -4.91
C THR A 40 8.71 2.27 -4.86
N PRO A 41 9.62 2.11 -5.85
CA PRO A 41 10.79 2.98 -5.98
C PRO A 41 10.46 4.47 -6.12
N GLY A 42 9.32 4.81 -6.74
CA GLY A 42 8.86 6.19 -6.95
C GLY A 42 8.31 6.86 -5.69
N GLY A 43 8.18 6.13 -4.59
CA GLY A 43 7.69 6.64 -3.31
C GLY A 43 6.17 6.52 -3.12
N GLU A 44 5.46 5.95 -4.08
CA GLU A 44 4.06 5.56 -3.97
C GLU A 44 3.85 4.38 -3.02
N TYR A 45 2.62 4.22 -2.53
CA TYR A 45 2.25 3.14 -1.62
C TYR A 45 1.27 2.19 -2.28
N LEU A 46 1.60 0.89 -2.27
CA LEU A 46 0.60 -0.15 -2.48
C LEU A 46 -0.20 -0.34 -1.21
N CYS A 47 -1.52 -0.28 -1.33
CA CYS A 47 -2.44 -0.33 -0.21
C CYS A 47 -3.54 -1.36 -0.42
N PHE A 48 -4.01 -1.94 0.68
CA PHE A 48 -5.29 -2.62 0.74
C PHE A 48 -6.41 -1.59 0.85
N ASP A 49 -7.43 -1.73 0.00
CA ASP A 49 -8.66 -0.92 0.04
C ASP A 49 -9.82 -1.77 0.56
N TYR A 50 -10.21 -1.55 1.82
CA TYR A 50 -11.29 -2.26 2.51
C TYR A 50 -12.64 -1.53 2.45
N ARG A 51 -12.76 -0.42 1.71
CA ARG A 51 -13.99 0.40 1.73
C ARG A 51 -15.24 -0.34 1.29
N ASP A 52 -15.08 -1.26 0.33
CA ASP A 52 -16.19 -2.03 -0.24
C ASP A 52 -16.33 -3.42 0.40
N SER A 53 -15.26 -3.98 0.96
CA SER A 53 -15.25 -5.31 1.56
C SER A 53 -14.20 -5.45 2.66
N ALA A 54 -14.63 -5.91 3.83
CA ALA A 54 -13.74 -6.15 4.97
C ALA A 54 -12.88 -7.42 4.83
N GLN A 55 -13.28 -8.37 3.97
CA GLN A 55 -12.62 -9.68 3.83
C GLN A 55 -11.91 -9.84 2.48
N GLN A 56 -12.29 -9.07 1.47
CA GLN A 56 -11.74 -9.14 0.13
C GLN A 56 -11.31 -7.74 -0.31
N PRO A 57 -10.23 -7.19 0.28
CA PRO A 57 -9.73 -5.89 -0.11
C PRO A 57 -9.19 -5.93 -1.53
N ARG A 58 -9.46 -4.85 -2.27
CA ARG A 58 -8.77 -4.59 -3.54
C ARG A 58 -7.38 -4.04 -3.25
N ILE A 59 -6.54 -4.04 -4.27
CA ILE A 59 -5.23 -3.39 -4.25
C ILE A 59 -5.32 -2.06 -5.00
N VAL A 60 -4.87 -1.01 -4.34
CA VAL A 60 -4.76 0.34 -4.90
C VAL A 60 -3.34 0.87 -4.75
N LEU A 61 -2.96 1.79 -5.64
CA LEU A 61 -1.77 2.60 -5.53
C LEU A 61 -2.17 3.98 -5.00
N VAL A 62 -1.54 4.43 -3.92
CA VAL A 62 -1.63 5.81 -3.45
C VAL A 62 -0.41 6.55 -4.00
N THR A 63 -0.65 7.50 -4.91
CA THR A 63 0.41 8.27 -5.57
C THR A 63 1.04 9.29 -4.61
N VAL A 64 2.15 9.90 -5.03
CA VAL A 64 2.79 10.99 -4.29
C VAL A 64 1.85 12.19 -4.14
N GLU A 65 1.00 12.44 -5.13
CA GLU A 65 -0.08 13.45 -5.13
C GLU A 65 -1.33 12.99 -4.35
N MET A 66 -1.25 11.89 -3.62
CA MET A 66 -2.33 11.33 -2.79
C MET A 66 -3.57 10.89 -3.58
N SER A 67 -3.42 10.60 -4.87
CA SER A 67 -4.48 10.00 -5.67
C SER A 67 -4.57 8.50 -5.41
N VAL A 68 -5.77 7.95 -5.38
CA VAL A 68 -6.02 6.51 -5.17
C VAL A 68 -6.36 5.87 -6.51
N LEU A 69 -5.45 5.04 -7.04
CA LEU A 69 -5.59 4.39 -8.34
C LEU A 69 -5.78 2.88 -8.17
N PRO A 70 -6.72 2.24 -8.89
CA PRO A 70 -6.89 0.79 -8.82
C PRO A 70 -5.68 0.07 -9.42
N VAL A 71 -5.29 -1.06 -8.84
CA VAL A 71 -4.19 -1.91 -9.31
C VAL A 71 -4.67 -3.34 -9.59
N ALA A 72 -5.35 -3.96 -8.63
CA ALA A 72 -5.88 -5.32 -8.76
C ALA A 72 -7.13 -5.48 -7.88
N ASN A 73 -8.01 -6.42 -8.22
CA ASN A 73 -9.21 -6.70 -7.44
C ASN A 73 -8.93 -7.55 -6.19
N SER A 74 -7.77 -8.20 -6.13
CA SER A 74 -7.31 -8.94 -4.95
C SER A 74 -5.80 -8.96 -4.83
N PHE A 75 -5.29 -9.33 -3.64
CA PHE A 75 -3.86 -9.56 -3.45
C PHE A 75 -3.35 -10.74 -4.28
N GLN A 76 -4.18 -11.77 -4.47
CA GLN A 76 -3.83 -12.91 -5.30
C GLN A 76 -3.65 -12.49 -6.78
N GLU A 77 -4.59 -11.73 -7.34
CA GLU A 77 -4.48 -11.20 -8.70
C GLU A 77 -3.22 -10.34 -8.88
N LEU A 78 -2.88 -9.51 -7.87
CA LEU A 78 -1.61 -8.78 -7.87
C LEU A 78 -0.40 -9.73 -7.98
N LEU A 79 -0.36 -10.80 -7.17
CA LEU A 79 0.75 -11.76 -7.15
C LEU A 79 0.85 -12.55 -8.47
N GLU A 80 -0.28 -12.94 -9.03
CA GLU A 80 -0.34 -13.64 -10.32
C GLU A 80 0.24 -12.77 -11.44
N GLY A 81 -0.03 -11.46 -11.43
CA GLY A 81 0.53 -10.50 -12.38
C GLY A 81 2.02 -10.16 -12.19
N LEU A 82 2.68 -10.61 -11.11
CA LEU A 82 4.12 -10.35 -10.90
C LEU A 82 5.03 -11.27 -11.73
N HIS A 83 4.52 -12.41 -12.20
CA HIS A 83 5.31 -13.36 -12.98
C HIS A 83 5.45 -12.92 -14.45
N ASP A 84 4.58 -12.02 -14.92
CA ASP A 84 4.53 -11.60 -16.31
C ASP A 84 5.51 -10.45 -16.67
N ASP A 85 6.37 -10.04 -15.71
CA ASP A 85 7.45 -9.05 -15.87
C ASP A 85 8.86 -9.66 -15.69
#